data_AF-A0A8J7TUJ8-F1
#
_entry.id   AF-A0A8J7TUJ8-F1
#
_cell.length_a   1.000
_cell.length_b   1.000
_cell.length_c   1.000
_cell.angle_alpha   90.00
_cell.angle_beta   90.00
_cell.angle_gamma   90.00
#
_symmetry.space_group_name_H-M   'P 1'
#
loop_
_entity.id
_entity.type
_entity.pdbx_description
1 polymer ?
#
loop_
_entity_poly.entity_id
_entity_poly.type
_entity_poly.pdbx_seq_one_letter_code
_entity_poly.pdbx_strand_id
1 'polypeptide(L)'
;MSRHRLTVVLSQAPGKHPAKRSLEESLAAALLMEPGVDLSIVPNLYDLGPDHTGRLYLEGVTGDLAVLTWHFPRAAFWLLDRIGVKGHEGQTQLKRPADDEDESEEAPAPPQGIGAAGELPDRHIYCLDLRDFPKADPYVAEVRRIAAECRERAEQKQTANGVTQVVQLGITTNGHSSAVAAFAPEQLLAPADRRWYPVIDYSRCTNCLECLDFCLFGVYGVDSMERILVENQDSCKKGCPACSRVCP
;
A
#
# COMPACT_ATOMS: atom_id res chain seq x y z
N MET A 1 15.86 19.78 -13.55
CA MET A 1 16.04 18.62 -12.65
C MET A 1 14.66 18.18 -12.20
N SER A 2 14.19 17.06 -12.73
CA SER A 2 12.92 16.46 -12.33
C SER A 2 12.97 16.23 -10.81
N ARG A 3 12.17 16.97 -10.05
CA ARG A 3 12.03 16.77 -8.60
C ARG A 3 11.19 15.51 -8.41
N HIS A 4 11.80 14.33 -8.58
CA HIS A 4 11.14 13.08 -8.21
C HIS A 4 10.83 13.15 -6.71
N ARG A 5 9.54 13.15 -6.37
CA ARG A 5 9.06 13.19 -5.00
C ARG A 5 8.49 11.82 -4.66
N LEU A 6 8.88 11.29 -3.51
CA LEU A 6 8.28 10.07 -2.96
C LEU A 6 6.92 10.44 -2.38
N THR A 7 5.85 9.77 -2.82
CA THR A 7 4.55 9.90 -2.16
C THR A 7 4.56 9.07 -0.89
N VAL A 8 4.28 9.72 0.23
CA VAL A 8 4.23 9.10 1.56
C VAL A 8 2.82 9.22 2.10
N VAL A 9 2.22 8.09 2.46
CA VAL A 9 0.85 8.04 2.97
C VAL A 9 0.86 7.58 4.42
N LEU A 10 0.32 8.41 5.30
CA LEU A 10 0.09 8.05 6.70
C LEU A 10 -1.33 7.53 6.86
N SER A 11 -1.46 6.23 7.12
CA SER A 11 -2.72 5.55 7.43
C SER A 11 -2.99 5.61 8.93
N GLN A 12 -4.03 6.33 9.31
CA GLN A 12 -4.38 6.54 10.71
C GLN A 12 -4.84 5.26 11.43
N ALA A 13 -4.61 5.21 12.74
CA ALA A 13 -5.12 4.17 13.61
C ALA A 13 -6.65 4.23 13.72
N PRO A 14 -7.33 3.08 13.85
CA PRO A 14 -8.75 3.09 14.15
C PRO A 14 -8.98 3.61 15.58
N GLY A 15 -9.81 4.65 15.72
CA GLY A 15 -10.23 5.19 17.03
C GLY A 15 -9.42 6.39 17.53
N LYS A 16 -9.38 6.58 18.86
CA LYS A 16 -8.86 7.79 19.52
C LYS A 16 -7.75 7.51 20.55
N HIS A 17 -6.87 6.55 20.27
CA HIS A 17 -5.79 6.22 21.21
C HIS A 17 -4.76 7.37 21.26
N PRO A 18 -4.53 8.00 22.43
CA PRO A 18 -3.74 9.24 22.51
C PRO A 18 -2.28 9.05 22.09
N ALA A 19 -1.64 7.94 22.49
CA ALA A 19 -0.26 7.67 22.11
C ALA A 19 -0.09 7.46 20.59
N LYS A 20 -1.09 6.86 19.92
CA LYS A 20 -1.04 6.63 18.46
C LYS A 20 -1.19 7.94 17.70
N ARG A 21 -2.13 8.78 18.15
CA ARG A 21 -2.33 10.13 17.59
C ARG A 21 -1.10 11.02 17.77
N SER A 22 -0.49 11.00 18.95
CA SER A 22 0.74 11.76 19.20
C SER A 22 1.89 11.35 18.27
N LEU A 23 2.04 10.04 18.00
CA LEU A 23 3.01 9.54 17.04
C LEU A 23 2.67 9.97 15.61
N GLU A 24 1.41 9.83 15.18
CA GLU A 24 0.92 10.27 13.87
C GLU A 24 1.15 11.77 13.64
N GLU A 25 0.84 12.61 14.64
CA GLU A 25 1.05 14.05 14.59
C GLU A 25 2.54 14.40 14.49
N SER A 26 3.38 13.72 15.28
CA SER A 26 4.83 13.92 15.25
C SER A 26 5.43 13.53 13.89
N LEU A 27 4.97 12.41 13.32
CA LEU A 27 5.37 11.95 12.00
C LEU A 27 4.91 12.91 10.90
N ALA A 28 3.66 13.34 10.94
CA ALA A 28 3.14 14.29 9.97
C ALA A 28 3.92 15.60 10.00
N ALA A 29 4.19 16.14 11.20
CA ALA A 29 4.97 17.36 11.36
C ALA A 29 6.40 17.22 10.81
N ALA A 30 7.07 16.11 11.08
CA ALA A 30 8.42 15.86 10.58
C ALA A 30 8.45 15.68 9.05
N LEU A 31 7.56 14.82 8.51
CA LEU A 31 7.53 14.49 7.08
C LEU A 31 7.08 15.66 6.19
N LEU A 32 6.25 16.57 6.70
CA LEU A 32 5.88 17.80 5.98
C LEU A 32 7.09 18.72 5.71
N MET A 33 8.11 18.66 6.57
CA MET A 33 9.34 19.45 6.41
C MET A 33 10.41 18.72 5.59
N GLU A 34 10.21 17.45 5.24
CA GLU A 34 11.20 16.66 4.52
C GLU A 34 11.24 17.01 3.01
N PRO A 35 12.43 17.33 2.47
CA PRO A 35 12.55 17.68 1.06
C PRO A 35 12.40 16.43 0.17
N GLY A 36 11.57 16.55 -0.87
CA GLY A 36 11.35 15.46 -1.82
C GLY A 36 10.34 14.41 -1.36
N VAL A 37 9.58 14.69 -0.30
CA VAL A 37 8.47 13.85 0.19
C VAL A 37 7.16 14.58 -0.02
N ASP A 38 6.16 13.91 -0.59
CA ASP A 38 4.79 14.39 -0.66
C ASP A 38 3.91 13.61 0.33
N LEU A 39 3.57 14.24 1.46
CA LEU A 39 2.81 13.59 2.53
C LEU A 39 1.31 13.74 2.28
N SER A 40 0.59 12.62 2.31
CA SER A 40 -0.86 12.56 2.41
C SER A 40 -1.29 11.75 3.62
N ILE A 41 -2.44 12.11 4.20
CA ILE A 41 -3.02 11.43 5.36
C ILE A 41 -4.35 10.85 4.92
N VAL A 42 -4.53 9.56 5.18
CA VAL A 42 -5.78 8.83 4.91
C VAL A 42 -6.29 8.18 6.19
N PRO A 43 -7.60 7.87 6.26
CA PRO A 43 -8.14 7.02 7.31
C PRO A 43 -7.49 5.64 7.27
N ASN A 44 -7.90 4.76 8.17
CA ASN A 44 -7.34 3.42 8.18
C ASN A 44 -7.51 2.73 6.82
N LEU A 45 -6.42 2.20 6.24
CA LEU A 45 -6.43 1.55 4.92
C LEU A 45 -7.53 0.49 4.77
N TYR A 46 -7.81 -0.22 5.86
CA TYR A 46 -8.79 -1.30 5.89
C TYR A 46 -10.24 -0.80 5.72
N ASP A 47 -10.49 0.42 6.17
CA ASP A 47 -11.82 1.05 6.19
C ASP A 47 -12.12 1.81 4.88
N LEU A 48 -11.15 1.91 3.95
CA LEU A 48 -11.33 2.60 2.68
C LEU A 48 -12.35 1.85 1.78
N GLY A 49 -13.58 2.36 1.75
CA GLY A 49 -14.64 1.89 0.86
C GLY A 49 -14.40 2.24 -0.61
N PRO A 50 -15.18 1.66 -1.55
CA PRO A 50 -15.10 1.98 -2.98
C PRO A 50 -15.25 3.46 -3.30
N ASP A 51 -16.18 4.15 -2.62
CA ASP A 51 -16.48 5.57 -2.86
C ASP A 51 -15.64 6.52 -1.97
N HIS A 52 -14.67 6.00 -1.22
CA HIS A 52 -13.89 6.80 -0.29
C HIS A 52 -12.81 7.61 -1.02
N THR A 53 -12.70 8.90 -0.73
CA THR A 53 -11.72 9.83 -1.33
C THR A 53 -10.27 9.37 -1.16
N GLY A 54 -9.92 8.84 0.01
CA GLY A 54 -8.60 8.25 0.27
C GLY A 54 -8.25 7.10 -0.68
N ARG A 55 -9.25 6.30 -1.11
CA ARG A 55 -9.05 5.25 -2.10
C ARG A 55 -8.78 5.84 -3.49
N LEU A 56 -9.61 6.79 -3.92
CA LEU A 56 -9.44 7.49 -5.20
C LEU A 56 -8.08 8.18 -5.31
N TYR A 57 -7.62 8.79 -4.21
CA TYR A 57 -6.29 9.39 -4.13
C TYR A 57 -5.20 8.34 -4.33
N LEU A 58 -5.24 7.22 -3.59
CA LEU A 58 -4.24 6.15 -3.69
C LEU A 58 -4.20 5.50 -5.08
N GLU A 59 -5.36 5.31 -5.71
CA GLU A 59 -5.46 4.82 -7.10
C GLU A 59 -4.82 5.79 -8.10
N GLY A 60 -4.90 7.10 -7.83
CA GLY A 60 -4.31 8.14 -8.67
C GLY A 60 -2.79 8.32 -8.52
N VAL A 61 -2.18 7.79 -7.46
CA VAL A 61 -0.71 7.80 -7.30
C VAL A 61 -0.12 6.84 -8.33
N THR A 62 0.83 7.30 -9.15
CA THR A 62 1.47 6.47 -10.20
C THR A 62 2.94 6.15 -9.92
N GLY A 63 3.58 6.92 -9.04
CA GLY A 63 4.98 6.74 -8.65
C GLY A 63 5.19 5.75 -7.51
N ASP A 64 6.44 5.69 -7.03
CA ASP A 64 6.80 4.95 -5.82
C ASP A 64 6.02 5.49 -4.61
N LEU A 65 5.55 4.57 -3.77
CA LEU A 65 4.64 4.84 -2.67
C LEU A 65 5.24 4.27 -1.37
N ALA A 66 5.36 5.10 -0.34
CA ALA A 66 5.65 4.63 1.01
C ALA A 66 4.42 4.81 1.90
N VAL A 67 4.04 3.77 2.63
CA VAL A 67 2.82 3.75 3.44
C VAL A 67 3.19 3.46 4.88
N LEU A 68 2.96 4.43 5.77
CA LEU A 68 3.10 4.27 7.21
C LEU A 68 1.75 3.84 7.77
N THR A 69 1.68 2.68 8.41
CA THR A 69 0.42 2.09 8.85
C THR A 69 0.54 1.33 10.16
N TRP A 70 -0.61 1.08 10.80
CA TRP A 70 -0.70 0.24 12.00
C TRP A 70 -0.97 -1.24 11.69
N HIS A 71 -0.95 -1.60 10.40
CA HIS A 71 -1.06 -2.97 9.92
C HIS A 71 0.34 -3.58 9.74
N PHE A 72 0.44 -4.91 9.84
CA PHE A 72 1.67 -5.60 9.46
C PHE A 72 2.01 -5.26 8.00
N PRO A 73 3.30 -5.06 7.64
CA PRO A 73 3.69 -4.64 6.28
C PRO A 73 3.08 -5.52 5.19
N ARG A 74 3.11 -6.83 5.41
CA ARG A 74 2.54 -7.81 4.49
C ARG A 74 1.04 -7.66 4.29
N ALA A 75 0.29 -7.43 5.37
CA ALA A 75 -1.15 -7.24 5.30
C ALA A 75 -1.50 -5.92 4.60
N ALA A 76 -0.72 -4.87 4.85
CA ALA A 76 -0.89 -3.57 4.22
C ALA A 76 -0.68 -3.63 2.70
N PHE A 77 0.35 -4.36 2.26
CA PHE A 77 0.63 -4.55 0.84
C PHE A 77 -0.55 -5.19 0.09
N TRP A 78 -1.11 -6.29 0.63
CA TRP A 78 -2.25 -6.95 -0.01
C TRP A 78 -3.57 -6.20 0.13
N LEU A 79 -3.72 -5.36 1.16
CA LEU A 79 -4.83 -4.42 1.23
C LEU A 79 -4.78 -3.41 0.09
N LEU A 80 -3.59 -2.87 -0.21
CA LEU A 80 -3.37 -1.93 -1.31
C LEU A 80 -3.63 -2.60 -2.67
N ASP A 81 -3.07 -3.79 -2.91
CA ASP A 81 -3.30 -4.54 -4.15
C ASP A 81 -4.79 -4.77 -4.41
N ARG A 82 -5.53 -5.16 -3.37
CA ARG A 82 -6.98 -5.40 -3.42
C ARG A 82 -7.78 -4.16 -3.83
N ILE A 83 -7.41 -2.97 -3.34
CA ILE A 83 -8.11 -1.72 -3.72
C ILE A 83 -7.60 -1.16 -5.06
N GLY A 84 -6.76 -1.90 -5.81
CA GLY A 84 -6.25 -1.51 -7.12
C GLY A 84 -4.90 -0.80 -7.09
N VAL A 85 -4.31 -0.64 -5.91
CA VAL A 85 -2.99 -0.01 -5.72
C VAL A 85 -1.92 -1.09 -5.81
N LYS A 86 -1.67 -1.56 -7.03
CA LYS A 86 -0.71 -2.64 -7.33
C LYS A 86 0.71 -2.15 -7.48
N GLY A 87 1.73 -2.92 -7.14
CA GLY A 87 3.13 -2.56 -7.37
C GLY A 87 4.07 -3.64 -6.87
N HIS A 88 5.36 -3.42 -7.03
CA HIS A 88 6.38 -4.29 -6.46
C HIS A 88 6.54 -4.02 -4.96
N GLU A 89 6.65 -5.06 -4.15
CA GLU A 89 6.92 -4.90 -2.72
C GLU A 89 8.33 -4.34 -2.53
N GLY A 90 8.41 -3.17 -1.88
CA GLY A 90 9.67 -2.52 -1.53
C GLY A 90 10.22 -3.04 -0.20
N GLN A 91 11.54 -3.22 -0.11
CA GLN A 91 12.20 -3.68 1.12
C GLN A 91 12.45 -2.52 2.08
N THR A 92 12.08 -2.72 3.35
CA THR A 92 12.35 -1.79 4.44
C THR A 92 13.51 -2.29 5.30
N GLN A 93 14.29 -1.37 5.86
CA GLN A 93 15.40 -1.67 6.76
C GLN A 93 15.06 -1.46 8.24
N LEU A 94 13.83 -1.02 8.54
CA LEU A 94 13.31 -0.95 9.90
C LEU A 94 13.12 -2.37 10.44
N LYS A 95 13.95 -2.74 11.41
CA LYS A 95 13.80 -3.97 12.21
C LYS A 95 13.30 -3.62 13.59
N ARG A 96 12.45 -4.47 14.17
CA ARG A 96 11.92 -4.23 15.49
C ARG A 96 13.03 -4.40 16.54
N PRO A 97 13.10 -3.56 17.60
CA PRO A 97 14.17 -3.65 18.61
C PRO A 97 14.27 -4.96 19.41
N ALA A 98 13.33 -5.90 19.22
CA ALA A 98 13.30 -7.18 19.93
C ALA A 98 13.62 -8.38 19.03
N ASP A 99 13.92 -8.15 17.74
CA ASP A 99 14.25 -9.22 16.79
C ASP A 99 15.72 -9.69 16.90
N ASP A 100 16.44 -9.31 17.97
CA ASP A 100 17.81 -9.80 18.25
C ASP A 100 17.84 -11.25 18.79
N GLU A 101 16.69 -11.92 18.95
CA GLU A 101 16.59 -13.36 19.28
C GLU A 101 16.18 -14.26 18.12
N ASP A 102 15.78 -13.70 16.97
CA ASP A 102 15.57 -14.49 15.75
C ASP A 102 16.82 -14.35 14.87
N GLU A 103 17.83 -15.18 15.17
CA GLU A 103 18.81 -15.57 14.17
C GLU A 103 18.04 -15.81 12.86
N SER A 104 18.45 -15.11 11.81
CA SER A 104 17.91 -15.25 10.47
C SER A 104 18.16 -16.68 9.98
N GLU A 105 17.30 -17.61 10.39
CA GLU A 105 17.06 -18.83 9.64
C GLU A 105 16.58 -18.36 8.28
N GLU A 106 17.37 -18.61 7.24
CA GLU A 106 16.93 -18.52 5.86
C GLU A 106 15.70 -19.42 5.72
N ALA A 107 14.52 -18.84 5.98
CA ALA A 107 13.26 -19.50 5.76
C ALA A 107 13.28 -19.98 4.30
N PRO A 108 12.98 -21.26 4.04
CA PRO A 108 12.97 -21.79 2.69
C PRO A 108 12.13 -20.86 1.80
N ALA A 109 12.59 -20.64 0.57
CA ALA A 109 11.91 -19.77 -0.39
C ALA A 109 10.40 -20.05 -0.32
N PRO A 110 9.57 -19.05 0.03
CA PRO A 110 8.15 -19.28 0.24
C PRO A 110 7.57 -19.92 -1.02
N PRO A 111 6.66 -20.89 -0.88
CA PRO A 111 6.04 -21.54 -2.03
C PRO A 111 5.52 -20.46 -2.98
N GLN A 112 5.80 -20.62 -4.27
CA GLN A 112 5.42 -19.64 -5.28
C GLN A 112 3.90 -19.66 -5.45
N GLY A 113 3.22 -18.76 -4.74
CA GLY A 113 1.78 -18.56 -4.90
C GLY A 113 1.44 -17.94 -6.25
N ILE A 114 0.15 -17.78 -6.52
CA ILE A 114 -0.35 -17.26 -7.80
C ILE A 114 0.02 -15.79 -8.10
N GLY A 115 0.61 -15.09 -7.13
CA GLY A 115 1.12 -13.73 -7.27
C GLY A 115 0.00 -12.70 -7.48
N ALA A 116 0.34 -11.41 -7.58
CA ALA A 116 -0.64 -10.39 -7.91
C ALA A 116 -1.28 -10.65 -9.28
N ALA A 117 -2.56 -10.32 -9.43
CA ALA A 117 -3.26 -10.50 -10.69
C ALA A 117 -3.03 -9.33 -11.64
N GLY A 118 -2.87 -9.59 -12.95
CA GLY A 118 -2.76 -8.57 -14.00
C GLY A 118 -1.36 -7.95 -14.17
N GLU A 119 -1.29 -6.89 -14.98
CA GLU A 119 -0.04 -6.16 -15.22
C GLU A 119 0.36 -5.34 -13.99
N LEU A 120 1.59 -5.56 -13.51
CA LEU A 120 2.15 -4.79 -12.41
C LEU A 120 2.77 -3.50 -12.94
N PRO A 121 2.37 -2.33 -12.42
CA PRO A 121 3.04 -1.09 -12.76
C PRO A 121 4.47 -1.10 -12.21
N ASP A 122 5.39 -0.49 -12.96
CA ASP A 122 6.80 -0.31 -12.58
C ASP A 122 6.94 0.77 -11.49
N ARG A 123 6.45 0.43 -10.29
CA ARG A 123 6.55 1.21 -9.04
C ARG A 123 6.74 0.28 -7.86
N HIS A 124 7.35 0.81 -6.80
CA HIS A 124 7.54 0.09 -5.54
C HIS A 124 6.62 0.64 -4.46
N ILE A 125 6.07 -0.27 -3.64
CA ILE A 125 5.23 0.02 -2.49
C ILE A 125 5.98 -0.42 -1.24
N TYR A 126 6.35 0.52 -0.40
CA TYR A 126 7.04 0.29 0.87
C TYR A 126 6.02 0.39 2.01
N CYS A 127 5.88 -0.65 2.82
CA CYS A 127 4.97 -0.63 3.97
C CYS A 127 5.78 -0.58 5.27
N LEU A 128 5.61 0.49 6.05
CA LEU A 128 6.27 0.71 7.34
C LEU A 128 5.27 0.50 8.48
N ASP A 129 5.63 -0.31 9.47
CA ASP A 129 4.78 -0.64 10.62
C ASP A 129 5.01 0.32 11.78
N LEU A 130 4.00 1.15 12.07
CA LEU A 130 4.02 2.13 13.16
C LEU A 130 4.07 1.52 14.57
N ARG A 131 3.96 0.20 14.69
CA ARG A 131 4.02 -0.53 15.97
C ARG A 131 5.45 -0.85 16.41
N ASP A 132 6.43 -0.75 15.52
CA ASP A 132 7.81 -1.17 15.81
C ASP A 132 8.51 -0.20 16.76
N PHE A 133 8.31 1.10 16.55
CA PHE A 133 8.93 2.17 17.31
C PHE A 133 7.90 3.17 17.84
N PRO A 134 8.04 3.63 19.10
CA PRO A 134 7.16 4.64 19.69
C PRO A 134 7.52 6.09 19.29
N LYS A 135 8.63 6.30 18.57
CA LYS A 135 9.14 7.63 18.18
C LYS A 135 9.09 7.80 16.67
N ALA A 136 8.99 9.05 16.21
CA ALA A 136 8.92 9.39 14.78
C ALA A 136 10.27 9.24 14.05
N ASP A 137 11.39 9.53 14.73
CA ASP A 137 12.71 9.64 14.10
C ASP A 137 13.14 8.43 13.26
N PRO A 138 12.96 7.16 13.71
CA PRO A 138 13.34 6.00 12.90
C PRO A 138 12.58 5.92 11.58
N TYR A 139 11.28 6.23 11.59
CA TYR A 139 10.46 6.21 10.39
C TYR A 139 10.84 7.33 9.41
N VAL A 140 11.13 8.53 9.93
CA VAL A 140 11.57 9.66 9.08
C VAL A 140 12.92 9.34 8.43
N ALA A 141 13.84 8.75 9.19
CA ALA A 141 15.12 8.30 8.65
C ALA A 141 14.95 7.26 7.54
N GLU A 142 14.05 6.29 7.73
CA GLU A 142 13.77 5.27 6.72
C GLU A 142 13.07 5.85 5.49
N VAL A 143 12.10 6.74 5.65
CA VAL A 143 11.45 7.43 4.53
C VAL A 143 12.47 8.24 3.74
N ARG A 144 13.43 8.89 4.40
CA ARG A 144 14.51 9.62 3.72
C ARG A 144 15.42 8.68 2.93
N ARG A 145 15.73 7.49 3.46
CA ARG A 145 16.49 6.45 2.76
C ARG A 145 15.74 5.98 1.52
N ILE A 146 14.46 5.62 1.66
CA ILE A 146 13.60 5.21 0.54
C ILE A 146 13.51 6.31 -0.52
N ALA A 147 13.34 7.58 -0.10
CA ALA A 147 13.28 8.70 -1.04
C ALA A 147 14.59 8.89 -1.82
N ALA A 148 15.75 8.60 -1.22
CA ALA A 148 17.04 8.60 -1.91
C ALA A 148 17.12 7.45 -2.93
N GLU A 149 16.75 6.23 -2.52
CA GLU A 149 16.70 5.04 -3.39
C GLU A 149 15.79 5.26 -4.60
N CYS A 150 14.58 5.80 -4.40
CA CYS A 150 13.65 6.10 -5.50
C CYS A 150 14.21 7.15 -6.47
N ARG A 151 14.89 8.19 -5.95
CA ARG A 151 15.55 9.20 -6.79
C ARG A 151 16.67 8.59 -7.63
N GLU A 152 17.54 7.80 -7.03
CA GLU A 152 18.65 7.13 -7.73
C GLU A 152 18.12 6.21 -8.85
N ARG A 153 17.07 5.43 -8.58
CA ARG A 153 16.41 4.61 -9.61
C ARG A 153 15.80 5.45 -10.74
N ALA A 154 15.15 6.56 -10.42
CA ALA A 154 14.57 7.45 -11.41
C ALA A 154 15.65 8.10 -12.29
N GLU A 155 16.79 8.49 -11.72
CA GLU A 155 17.95 9.04 -12.43
C GLU A 155 18.62 8.00 -13.33
N GLN A 156 18.78 6.76 -12.86
CA GLN A 156 19.28 5.64 -13.65
C GLN A 156 18.38 5.35 -14.85
N LYS A 157 17.06 5.31 -14.65
CA LYS A 157 16.07 5.13 -15.74
C LYS A 157 16.12 6.28 -16.75
N GLN A 158 16.26 7.53 -16.29
CA GLN A 158 16.41 8.69 -17.18
C GLN A 158 17.71 8.64 -17.98
N THR A 159 18.81 8.21 -17.37
CA THR A 159 20.11 8.07 -18.03
C THR A 159 20.08 6.94 -19.06
N ALA A 160 19.44 5.81 -18.75
CA ALA A 160 19.26 4.68 -19.66
C ALA A 160 18.33 5.03 -20.85
N ASN A 161 17.26 5.79 -20.62
CA ASN A 161 16.36 6.27 -21.68
C ASN A 161 16.91 7.47 -22.46
N GLY A 162 17.97 8.12 -21.97
CA GLY A 162 18.58 9.33 -22.52
C GLY A 162 19.31 9.18 -23.86
N VAL A 163 19.38 7.97 -24.43
CA VAL A 163 19.93 7.72 -25.78
C VAL A 163 18.86 7.71 -26.87
N THR A 164 17.56 7.70 -26.55
CA THR A 164 16.51 7.42 -27.56
C THR A 164 15.34 8.39 -27.60
N GLN A 165 15.46 9.69 -27.27
CA GLN A 165 14.40 10.66 -27.65
C GLN A 165 14.94 12.06 -27.95
N VAL A 166 15.37 12.27 -29.20
CA VAL A 166 15.30 13.58 -29.88
C VAL A 166 14.51 13.38 -31.17
N VAL A 167 13.18 13.26 -31.09
CA VAL A 167 12.30 13.43 -32.27
C VAL A 167 10.98 14.08 -31.84
N GLN A 168 10.86 15.35 -32.24
CA GLN A 168 9.65 16.07 -32.66
C GLN A 168 8.62 16.49 -31.59
N LEU A 169 8.69 17.78 -31.25
CA LEU A 169 7.53 18.56 -30.82
C LEU A 169 6.45 18.49 -31.92
N GLY A 170 5.40 17.71 -31.65
CA GLY A 170 4.13 17.73 -32.35
C GLY A 170 3.02 17.67 -31.31
N ILE A 171 2.76 18.80 -30.66
CA ILE A 171 1.65 18.95 -29.71
C ILE A 171 0.35 18.85 -30.51
N THR A 172 -0.28 17.68 -30.49
CA THR A 172 -1.72 17.53 -30.77
C THR A 172 -2.43 17.52 -29.42
N THR A 173 -3.02 18.65 -29.05
CA THR A 173 -3.93 18.75 -27.90
C THR A 173 -5.22 18.00 -28.22
N ASN A 174 -5.26 16.69 -27.96
CA ASN A 174 -6.52 15.99 -27.81
C ASN A 174 -6.98 16.16 -26.36
N GLY A 175 -8.00 17.00 -26.20
CA GLY A 175 -8.64 17.31 -24.93
C GLY A 175 -9.23 16.06 -24.29
N HIS A 176 -8.48 15.49 -23.35
CA HIS A 176 -9.05 14.82 -22.19
C HIS A 176 -8.51 15.55 -20.97
N SER A 177 -9.03 16.76 -20.74
CA SER A 177 -8.96 17.37 -19.43
C SER A 177 -9.89 16.56 -18.53
N SER A 178 -9.40 15.42 -18.02
CA SER A 178 -9.98 14.84 -16.82
C SER A 178 -9.80 15.91 -15.75
N ALA A 179 -10.89 16.61 -15.46
CA ALA A 179 -10.95 17.52 -14.34
C ALA A 179 -10.73 16.67 -13.09
N VAL A 180 -9.46 16.53 -12.69
CA VAL A 180 -9.13 16.15 -11.33
C VAL A 180 -9.66 17.31 -10.50
N ALA A 181 -10.89 17.16 -10.01
CA ALA A 181 -11.46 18.13 -9.11
C ALA A 181 -10.43 18.34 -8.01
N ALA A 182 -10.03 19.59 -7.79
CA ALA A 182 -9.20 19.93 -6.65
C ALA A 182 -10.03 19.61 -5.40
N PHE A 183 -9.86 18.41 -4.86
CA PHE A 183 -10.59 17.95 -3.68
C PHE A 183 -10.05 18.67 -2.46
N ALA A 184 -10.96 19.11 -1.60
CA ALA A 184 -10.59 19.81 -0.39
C ALA A 184 -9.92 18.82 0.59
N PRO A 185 -8.79 19.17 1.24
CA PRO A 185 -8.09 18.30 2.20
C PRO A 185 -9.00 17.70 3.27
N GLU A 186 -10.06 18.40 3.64
CA GLU A 186 -11.06 17.99 4.64
C GLU A 186 -11.81 16.71 4.24
N GLN A 187 -11.98 16.46 2.93
CA GLN A 187 -12.69 15.27 2.45
C GLN A 187 -11.82 14.00 2.50
N LEU A 188 -10.49 14.12 2.54
CA LEU A 188 -9.58 13.01 2.81
C LEU A 188 -9.65 12.58 4.28
N LEU A 189 -9.98 13.50 5.19
CA LEU A 189 -10.04 13.27 6.63
C LEU A 189 -11.43 12.81 7.12
N ALA A 190 -12.38 12.56 6.22
CA ALA A 190 -13.70 12.07 6.57
C ALA A 190 -13.59 10.70 7.29
N PRO A 191 -14.36 10.46 8.37
CA PRO A 191 -14.31 9.19 9.07
C PRO A 191 -14.87 8.08 8.17
N ALA A 192 -14.04 7.10 7.87
CA ALA A 192 -14.47 5.88 7.19
C ALA A 192 -15.24 4.96 8.16
N ASP A 193 -16.29 4.31 7.66
CA ASP A 193 -17.01 3.29 8.42
C ASP A 193 -16.12 2.06 8.64
N ARG A 194 -16.19 1.46 9.84
CA ARG A 194 -15.39 0.28 10.16
C ARG A 194 -15.82 -0.93 9.34
N ARG A 195 -14.89 -1.47 8.55
CA ARG A 195 -15.14 -2.63 7.69
C ARG A 195 -14.55 -3.90 8.30
N TRP A 196 -14.99 -5.06 7.80
CA TRP A 196 -14.46 -6.37 8.17
C TRP A 196 -14.57 -7.32 6.98
N TYR A 197 -13.43 -7.77 6.46
CA TYR A 197 -13.33 -8.70 5.34
C TYR A 197 -11.95 -9.39 5.26
N PRO A 198 -11.86 -10.63 4.77
CA PRO A 198 -10.58 -11.30 4.58
C PRO A 198 -9.76 -10.64 3.47
N VAL A 199 -8.44 -10.69 3.57
CA VAL A 199 -7.50 -10.25 2.54
C VAL A 199 -6.59 -11.43 2.22
N ILE A 200 -6.46 -11.75 0.93
CA ILE A 200 -5.68 -12.89 0.47
C ILE A 200 -4.24 -12.44 0.21
N ASP A 201 -3.27 -13.16 0.78
CA ASP A 201 -1.86 -13.03 0.39
C ASP A 201 -1.61 -13.90 -0.85
N TYR A 202 -1.63 -13.29 -2.04
CA TYR A 202 -1.50 -14.05 -3.28
C TYR A 202 -0.10 -14.62 -3.53
N SER A 203 0.95 -14.16 -2.84
CA SER A 203 2.25 -14.82 -2.98
C SER A 203 2.32 -16.15 -2.24
N ARG A 204 1.41 -16.38 -1.28
CA ARG A 204 1.31 -17.64 -0.52
C ARG A 204 0.13 -18.48 -0.96
N CYS A 205 -0.88 -17.86 -1.58
CA CYS A 205 -2.05 -18.56 -2.07
C CYS A 205 -1.69 -19.53 -3.21
N THR A 206 -1.98 -20.81 -2.98
CA THR A 206 -1.82 -21.91 -3.96
C THR A 206 -3.01 -22.04 -4.91
N ASN A 207 -4.01 -21.16 -4.82
CA ASN A 207 -5.28 -21.22 -5.54
C ASN A 207 -6.05 -22.54 -5.34
N CYS A 208 -6.02 -23.13 -4.14
CA CYS A 208 -6.72 -24.37 -3.82
C CYS A 208 -8.26 -24.25 -3.77
N LEU A 209 -8.79 -23.03 -3.75
CA LEU A 209 -10.22 -22.69 -3.68
C LEU A 209 -10.96 -23.16 -2.41
N GLU A 210 -10.30 -23.74 -1.41
CA GLU A 210 -10.96 -24.22 -0.18
C GLU A 210 -11.70 -23.11 0.58
N CYS A 211 -11.21 -21.88 0.53
CA CYS A 211 -11.87 -20.72 1.15
C CYS A 211 -13.19 -20.36 0.46
N LEU A 212 -13.32 -20.63 -0.84
CA LEU A 212 -14.56 -20.46 -1.61
C LEU A 212 -15.60 -21.48 -1.16
N ASP A 213 -15.25 -22.77 -1.18
CA ASP A 213 -16.15 -23.87 -0.83
C ASP A 213 -16.59 -23.79 0.63
N PHE A 214 -15.70 -23.34 1.52
CA PHE A 214 -15.99 -23.22 2.94
C PHE A 214 -16.94 -22.03 3.25
N CYS A 215 -16.90 -20.95 2.47
CA CYS A 215 -17.56 -19.71 2.85
C CYS A 215 -19.06 -19.70 2.52
N LEU A 216 -19.88 -19.98 3.53
CA LEU A 216 -21.35 -19.90 3.43
C LEU A 216 -21.91 -18.49 3.20
N PHE A 217 -21.09 -17.45 3.33
CA PHE A 217 -21.53 -16.05 3.18
C PHE A 217 -21.26 -15.48 1.78
N GLY A 218 -20.73 -16.29 0.85
CA GLY A 218 -20.46 -15.86 -0.52
C GLY A 218 -19.40 -14.74 -0.61
N VAL A 219 -18.46 -14.70 0.32
CA VAL A 219 -17.42 -13.65 0.40
C VAL A 219 -16.39 -13.80 -0.72
N TYR A 220 -16.11 -15.03 -1.14
CA TYR A 220 -15.14 -15.35 -2.16
C TYR A 220 -15.84 -15.66 -3.48
N GLY A 221 -15.12 -15.46 -4.58
CA GLY A 221 -15.49 -15.83 -5.94
C GLY A 221 -14.24 -16.16 -6.76
N VAL A 222 -14.41 -16.41 -8.05
CA VAL A 222 -13.30 -16.63 -8.99
C VAL A 222 -13.37 -15.66 -10.16
N ASP A 223 -12.22 -15.26 -10.69
CA ASP A 223 -12.14 -14.43 -11.90
C ASP A 223 -12.29 -15.26 -13.19
N SER A 224 -12.16 -14.61 -14.35
CA SER A 224 -12.22 -15.27 -15.65
C SER A 224 -11.10 -16.28 -15.92
N MET A 225 -10.06 -16.31 -15.09
CA MET A 225 -8.94 -17.23 -15.14
C MET A 225 -8.99 -18.28 -14.01
N GLU A 226 -10.16 -18.44 -13.37
CA GLU A 226 -10.37 -19.34 -12.23
C GLU A 226 -9.46 -19.04 -11.03
N ARG A 227 -9.04 -17.79 -10.87
CA ARG A 227 -8.25 -17.34 -9.71
C ARG A 227 -9.18 -16.87 -8.61
N ILE A 228 -8.91 -17.33 -7.39
CA ILE A 228 -9.64 -16.91 -6.19
C ILE A 228 -9.55 -15.39 -6.01
N LEU A 229 -10.67 -14.77 -5.67
CA LEU A 229 -10.73 -13.38 -5.23
C LEU A 229 -11.79 -13.20 -4.14
N VAL A 230 -11.70 -12.11 -3.39
CA VAL A 230 -12.72 -11.75 -2.41
C VAL A 230 -13.74 -10.83 -3.08
N GLU A 231 -14.84 -11.41 -3.55
CA GLU A 231 -15.87 -10.74 -4.35
C GLU A 231 -16.78 -9.85 -3.48
N ASN A 232 -17.40 -10.42 -2.44
CA ASN A 232 -18.39 -9.73 -1.60
C ASN A 232 -17.82 -9.42 -0.21
N GLN A 233 -17.06 -8.33 -0.12
CA GLN A 233 -16.36 -7.87 1.10
C GLN A 233 -17.28 -7.81 2.32
N ASP A 234 -18.35 -7.04 2.19
CA ASP A 234 -19.19 -6.65 3.32
C ASP A 234 -20.18 -7.78 3.71
N SER A 235 -20.20 -8.89 2.97
CA SER A 235 -20.90 -10.12 3.36
C SER A 235 -20.16 -10.91 4.44
N CYS A 236 -18.89 -10.58 4.73
CA CYS A 236 -18.13 -11.31 5.74
C CYS A 236 -18.71 -11.10 7.14
N LYS A 237 -19.02 -12.21 7.83
CA LYS A 237 -19.40 -12.15 9.23
C LYS A 237 -18.26 -11.59 10.08
N LYS A 238 -18.53 -10.46 10.75
CA LYS A 238 -17.61 -9.78 11.67
C LYS A 238 -16.97 -10.76 12.65
N GLY A 239 -15.65 -10.80 12.68
CA GLY A 239 -14.86 -11.64 13.56
C GLY A 239 -14.81 -13.13 13.22
N CYS A 240 -15.31 -13.57 12.06
CA CYS A 240 -15.28 -14.99 11.66
C CYS A 240 -13.86 -15.41 11.22
N PRO A 241 -13.18 -16.34 11.92
CA PRO A 241 -11.82 -16.77 11.58
C PRO A 241 -11.80 -18.05 10.72
N ALA A 242 -12.95 -18.47 10.20
CA ALA A 242 -13.12 -19.84 9.76
C ALA A 242 -12.41 -20.14 8.43
N CYS A 243 -12.50 -19.22 7.46
CA CYS A 243 -11.76 -19.31 6.21
C CYS A 243 -10.22 -19.27 6.40
N SER A 244 -9.71 -18.54 7.39
CA SER A 244 -8.27 -18.50 7.67
C SER A 244 -7.75 -19.77 8.35
N ARG A 245 -8.63 -20.58 8.94
CA ARG A 245 -8.26 -21.87 9.57
C ARG A 245 -8.21 -23.03 8.57
N VAL A 246 -9.01 -22.94 7.51
CA VAL A 246 -9.01 -23.95 6.44
C VAL A 246 -7.94 -23.63 5.37
N CYS A 247 -7.52 -22.38 5.24
CA CYS A 247 -6.45 -22.01 4.31
C CYS A 247 -5.13 -22.74 4.67
N PRO A 248 -4.58 -23.55 3.75
CA PRO A 248 -3.34 -24.30 3.98
C PRO A 248 -2.09 -23.41 4.03
#